data_AF-A0A1F3BXL0-F1
#
_entry.id   AF-A0A1F3BXL0-F1
#
_cell.length_a   1.000
_cell.length_b   1.000
_cell.length_c   1.000
_cell.angle_alpha   90.00
_cell.angle_beta   90.00
_cell.angle_gamma   90.00
#
_symmetry.space_group_name_H-M   'P 1'
#
loop_
_entity.id
_entity.type
_entity.pdbx_description
1 polymer ?
#
loop_
_entity_poly.entity_id
_entity_poly.type
_entity_poly.pdbx_seq_one_letter_code
_entity_poly.pdbx_strand_id
1 'polypeptide(L)'
;MRNYGSQLDLPGYEGDGAPEPAPGPSLPDWGRLVLGAVWRRKALAAAVFLLGVTASAVYYWLRTPLYHVETKILAQRQQTLPSIVRPGGPDEAPTRSAHELVHRRENLINLVKQTNLFVGPGTATSKSWLERITSPSTSPSREDEDPLNALVLELDRALVVTTAEGVITIEIDWPDPQQAYHLLQTAQENFLEARHLQEITVIDDVISLLRGRAATLAADLQKVIEEVQLGVVRGGDGSPRSAAPRAGTSEDLAQLRAKIDAKERAILDVEEFRRRRLADLQAQLDEKRGVYSDAYPSVVSLRQDIEALTGESPQAARLREDERKLRAEYAARLGEAGQLRAPAPLAPAPRRGTDASLEQNERVREARLQYQQMLERVNVAQLELDTARAGFKYRYTIVWPAEVPTKTSSPRPLKTFGLGMIVSLLLALVAAVAPDLRSGRVVERWQVERTLDLPVLAEVNPK
;
A
#
# COMPACT_ATOMS: atom_id res chain seq x y z
N MET A 1 36.09 -33.56 -62.47
CA MET A 1 37.52 -33.79 -62.73
C MET A 1 37.98 -34.95 -61.87
N ARG A 2 38.39 -36.05 -62.53
CA ARG A 2 38.92 -37.26 -61.90
C ARG A 2 40.29 -36.93 -61.31
N ASN A 3 40.49 -37.19 -60.01
CA ASN A 3 41.83 -37.34 -59.46
C ASN A 3 42.07 -38.83 -59.25
N TYR A 4 42.99 -39.38 -60.03
CA TYR A 4 43.53 -40.72 -59.86
C TYR A 4 44.44 -40.70 -58.61
N GLY A 5 44.06 -41.47 -57.60
CA GLY A 5 44.95 -41.85 -56.51
C GLY A 5 45.88 -42.97 -57.00
N SER A 6 47.15 -42.65 -57.16
CA SER A 6 48.24 -43.62 -57.30
C SER A 6 48.63 -44.12 -55.92
N GLN A 7 48.15 -45.31 -55.58
CA GLN A 7 48.52 -46.08 -54.40
C GLN A 7 49.85 -46.78 -54.69
N LEU A 8 50.94 -46.28 -54.07
CA LEU A 8 52.24 -46.95 -54.03
C LEU A 8 52.23 -47.89 -52.82
N ASP A 9 52.00 -49.18 -53.09
CA ASP A 9 52.19 -50.27 -52.14
C ASP A 9 53.70 -50.50 -51.94
N LEU A 10 54.22 -50.07 -50.79
CA LEU A 10 55.56 -50.43 -50.31
C LEU A 10 55.42 -51.58 -49.31
N PRO A 11 55.93 -52.78 -49.60
CA PRO A 11 55.92 -53.90 -48.66
C PRO A 11 57.11 -53.76 -47.68
N GLY A 12 56.83 -53.75 -46.38
CA GLY A 12 57.87 -53.89 -45.35
C GLY A 12 57.90 -52.83 -44.25
N TYR A 13 56.74 -52.43 -43.72
CA TYR A 13 56.69 -51.79 -42.39
C TYR A 13 55.62 -52.49 -41.55
N GLU A 14 55.92 -53.74 -41.16
CA GLU A 14 55.28 -54.36 -40.00
C GLU A 14 55.65 -53.54 -38.76
N GLY A 15 54.64 -53.26 -37.95
CA GLY A 15 54.68 -52.22 -36.94
C GLY A 15 55.78 -52.41 -35.90
N ASP A 16 56.41 -51.30 -35.57
CA ASP A 16 56.87 -51.04 -34.22
C ASP A 16 56.01 -49.90 -33.70
N GLY A 17 55.33 -50.15 -32.57
CA GLY A 17 54.25 -49.31 -32.07
C GLY A 17 54.69 -47.86 -31.97
N ALA A 18 53.87 -46.94 -32.51
CA ALA A 18 53.97 -45.55 -32.10
C ALA A 18 53.96 -45.56 -30.56
N PRO A 19 55.01 -45.03 -29.88
CA PRO A 19 55.05 -45.04 -28.43
C PRO A 19 53.75 -44.40 -27.95
N GLU A 20 52.98 -45.14 -27.14
CA GLU A 20 51.77 -44.59 -26.54
C GLU A 20 52.13 -43.24 -25.92
N PRO A 21 51.36 -42.17 -26.19
CA PRO A 21 51.67 -40.88 -25.60
C PRO A 21 51.75 -41.07 -24.10
N ALA A 22 52.92 -40.77 -23.53
CA ALA A 22 53.20 -40.98 -22.12
C ALA A 22 52.03 -40.43 -21.28
N PRO A 23 51.55 -41.18 -20.26
CA PRO A 23 50.39 -40.77 -19.49
C PRO A 23 50.60 -39.35 -18.97
N GLY A 24 49.60 -38.50 -19.18
CA GLY A 24 49.66 -37.10 -18.75
C GLY A 24 49.98 -36.99 -17.26
N PRO A 25 50.56 -35.86 -16.81
CA PRO A 25 50.98 -35.68 -15.44
C PRO A 25 49.84 -35.98 -14.48
N SER A 26 50.09 -36.86 -13.52
CA SER A 26 49.09 -37.26 -12.56
C SER A 26 48.85 -36.12 -11.54
N LEU A 27 47.66 -36.07 -10.92
CA LEU A 27 47.35 -35.09 -9.86
C LEU A 27 48.43 -35.00 -8.75
N PRO A 28 49.03 -36.10 -8.25
CA PRO A 28 50.09 -36.00 -7.24
C PRO A 28 51.38 -35.35 -7.75
N ASP A 29 51.70 -35.45 -9.04
CA ASP A 29 52.90 -34.82 -9.63
C ASP A 29 52.76 -33.30 -9.66
N TRP A 30 51.56 -32.80 -9.99
CA TRP A 30 51.23 -31.38 -9.87
C TRP A 30 51.30 -30.90 -8.41
N GLY A 31 50.82 -31.71 -7.47
CA GLY A 31 50.90 -31.41 -6.05
C GLY A 31 52.35 -31.23 -5.56
N ARG A 32 53.26 -32.11 -5.96
CA ARG A 32 54.69 -32.03 -5.61
C ARG A 32 55.35 -30.80 -6.20
N LEU A 33 55.07 -30.47 -7.47
CA LEU A 33 55.59 -29.26 -8.11
C LEU A 33 55.19 -28.00 -7.35
N VAL A 34 53.90 -27.86 -7.03
CA VAL A 34 53.36 -26.69 -6.32
C VAL A 34 53.99 -26.60 -4.92
N LEU A 35 54.04 -27.70 -4.19
CA LEU A 35 54.63 -27.73 -2.85
C LEU A 35 56.12 -27.38 -2.89
N GLY A 36 56.88 -27.98 -3.81
CA GLY A 36 58.29 -27.67 -4.01
C GLY A 36 58.54 -26.21 -4.37
N ALA A 37 57.72 -25.62 -5.25
CA ALA A 37 57.81 -24.21 -5.62
C ALA A 37 57.58 -23.28 -4.42
N VAL A 38 56.57 -23.58 -3.59
CA VAL A 38 56.30 -22.83 -2.36
C VAL A 38 57.46 -22.93 -1.36
N TRP A 39 58.03 -24.13 -1.18
CA TRP A 39 59.15 -24.34 -0.26
C TRP A 39 60.45 -23.67 -0.72
N ARG A 40 60.67 -23.54 -2.03
CA ARG A 40 61.82 -22.79 -2.58
C ARG A 40 61.65 -21.28 -2.46
N ARG A 41 60.40 -20.78 -2.61
CA ARG A 41 60.09 -19.35 -2.69
C ARG A 41 59.18 -18.89 -1.55
N LYS A 42 59.45 -19.36 -0.32
CA LYS A 42 58.63 -19.07 0.88
C LYS A 42 58.42 -17.57 1.09
N ALA A 43 59.44 -16.75 0.88
CA ALA A 43 59.36 -15.31 1.03
C ALA A 43 58.39 -14.64 0.03
N LEU A 44 58.43 -15.06 -1.25
CA LEU A 44 57.54 -14.52 -2.28
C LEU A 44 56.10 -14.98 -2.05
N ALA A 45 55.89 -16.27 -1.77
CA ALA A 45 54.57 -16.80 -1.46
C ALA A 45 53.97 -16.12 -0.22
N ALA A 46 54.75 -15.96 0.85
CA ALA A 46 54.32 -15.26 2.06
C ALA A 46 54.02 -13.77 1.79
N ALA A 47 54.85 -13.07 1.00
CA ALA A 47 54.63 -11.67 0.67
C ALA A 47 53.33 -11.46 -0.13
N VAL A 48 53.08 -12.28 -1.15
CA VAL A 48 51.84 -12.20 -1.96
C VAL A 48 50.61 -12.56 -1.12
N PHE A 49 50.71 -13.59 -0.29
CA PHE A 49 49.64 -13.97 0.63
C PHE A 49 49.29 -12.83 1.61
N LEU A 50 50.31 -12.28 2.28
CA LEU A 50 50.13 -11.17 3.23
C LEU A 50 49.56 -9.93 2.54
N LEU A 51 50.01 -9.60 1.33
CA LEU A 51 49.47 -8.49 0.54
C LEU A 51 47.99 -8.71 0.20
N GLY A 52 47.59 -9.93 -0.15
CA GLY A 52 46.19 -10.25 -0.40
C GLY A 52 45.32 -10.15 0.87
N VAL A 53 45.82 -10.62 2.00
CA VAL A 53 45.12 -10.50 3.30
C VAL A 53 45.00 -9.04 3.74
N THR A 54 46.07 -8.24 3.61
CA THR A 54 46.02 -6.81 3.95
C THR A 54 45.09 -6.05 3.00
N ALA A 55 45.10 -6.36 1.70
CA ALA A 55 44.14 -5.80 0.75
C ALA A 55 42.68 -6.13 1.13
N SER A 56 42.41 -7.37 1.58
CA SER A 56 41.08 -7.76 2.08
C SER A 56 40.68 -7.00 3.35
N ALA A 57 41.64 -6.76 4.26
CA ALA A 57 41.40 -5.99 5.49
C ALA A 57 41.12 -4.51 5.18
N VAL A 58 41.89 -3.92 4.26
CA VAL A 58 41.67 -2.55 3.76
C VAL A 58 40.31 -2.44 3.09
N TYR A 59 39.94 -3.42 2.24
CA TYR A 59 38.61 -3.48 1.63
C TYR A 59 37.50 -3.50 2.68
N TYR A 60 37.62 -4.32 3.71
CA TYR A 60 36.62 -4.40 4.79
C TYR A 60 36.50 -3.08 5.54
N TRP A 61 37.63 -2.45 5.91
CA TRP A 61 37.64 -1.19 6.63
C TRP A 61 37.07 -0.02 5.83
N LEU A 62 37.20 -0.09 4.50
CA LEU A 62 36.81 0.97 3.59
C LEU A 62 35.34 0.91 3.16
N ARG A 63 34.67 -0.23 3.38
CA ARG A 63 33.25 -0.39 3.07
C ARG A 63 32.40 0.19 4.20
N THR A 64 31.38 0.96 3.81
CA THR A 64 30.38 1.45 4.76
C THR A 64 29.60 0.26 5.34
N PRO A 65 29.44 0.19 6.67
CA PRO A 65 28.57 -0.81 7.27
C PRO A 65 27.12 -0.50 6.88
N LEU A 66 26.37 -1.53 6.50
CA LEU A 66 24.93 -1.43 6.29
C LEU A 66 24.22 -2.15 7.43
N TYR A 67 23.11 -1.56 7.87
CA TYR A 67 22.24 -2.08 8.90
C TYR A 67 20.90 -2.39 8.27
N HIS A 68 20.43 -3.62 8.51
CA HIS A 68 19.17 -4.10 7.99
C HIS A 68 18.09 -3.96 9.05
N VAL A 69 16.98 -3.34 8.68
CA VAL A 69 15.77 -3.25 9.52
C VAL A 69 14.60 -3.77 8.70
N GLU A 70 13.77 -4.61 9.31
CA GLU A 70 12.53 -5.10 8.72
C GLU A 70 11.34 -4.86 9.66
N THR A 71 10.16 -4.69 9.07
CA THR A 71 8.87 -4.68 9.76
C THR A 71 7.89 -5.54 8.98
N LYS A 72 7.04 -6.28 9.70
CA LYS A 72 6.07 -7.21 9.11
C LYS A 72 4.68 -6.85 9.54
N ILE A 73 3.83 -6.58 8.56
CA ILE A 73 2.43 -6.21 8.74
C ILE A 73 1.57 -7.35 8.19
N LEU A 74 0.74 -7.95 9.04
CA LEU A 74 -0.26 -8.92 8.61
C LEU A 74 -1.52 -8.18 8.13
N ALA A 75 -1.87 -8.40 6.87
CA ALA A 75 -3.10 -7.93 6.25
C ALA A 75 -4.14 -9.06 6.22
N GLN A 76 -5.12 -9.01 7.12
CA GLN A 76 -6.21 -9.98 7.16
C GLN A 76 -7.32 -9.62 6.17
N ARG A 77 -7.83 -10.63 5.45
CA ARG A 77 -9.02 -10.50 4.61
C ARG A 77 -10.27 -10.61 5.48
N GLN A 78 -11.17 -9.65 5.40
CA GLN A 78 -12.43 -9.71 6.12
C GLN A 78 -13.42 -10.54 5.30
N GLN A 79 -13.60 -11.81 5.67
CA GLN A 79 -14.50 -12.74 4.97
C GLN A 79 -15.99 -12.51 5.27
N THR A 80 -16.32 -11.55 6.15
CA THR A 80 -17.64 -11.51 6.80
C THR A 80 -18.65 -10.56 6.16
N LEU A 81 -18.28 -9.77 5.15
CA LEU A 81 -19.24 -8.91 4.45
C LEU A 81 -19.11 -9.09 2.93
N PRO A 82 -20.19 -9.46 2.22
CA PRO A 82 -20.19 -9.40 0.77
C PRO A 82 -20.05 -7.92 0.38
N SER A 83 -18.85 -7.53 -0.05
CA SER A 83 -18.57 -6.18 -0.52
C SER A 83 -19.28 -5.97 -1.86
N ILE A 84 -20.51 -5.46 -1.80
CA ILE A 84 -21.34 -5.11 -2.98
C ILE A 84 -20.71 -3.94 -3.77
N VAL A 85 -19.74 -3.24 -3.17
CA VAL A 85 -19.34 -1.88 -3.57
C VAL A 85 -17.91 -1.78 -4.14
N ARG A 86 -17.09 -2.84 -4.16
CA ARG A 86 -15.75 -2.75 -4.77
C ARG A 86 -15.78 -2.99 -6.30
N PRO A 87 -15.34 -2.02 -7.12
CA PRO A 87 -15.23 -2.19 -8.57
C PRO A 87 -14.04 -3.09 -9.01
N GLY A 88 -13.25 -3.60 -8.06
CA GLY A 88 -12.23 -4.63 -8.30
C GLY A 88 -12.77 -6.01 -7.91
N GLY A 89 -12.53 -7.03 -8.73
CA GLY A 89 -13.02 -8.39 -8.49
C GLY A 89 -12.59 -8.97 -7.13
N PRO A 90 -13.24 -10.05 -6.67
CA PRO A 90 -13.05 -10.66 -5.34
C PRO A 90 -11.62 -11.15 -5.03
N ASP A 91 -10.71 -11.12 -6.01
CA ASP A 91 -9.35 -11.70 -5.91
C ASP A 91 -8.22 -10.70 -5.66
N GLU A 92 -8.49 -9.39 -5.57
CA GLU A 92 -7.41 -8.43 -5.34
C GLU A 92 -6.92 -8.49 -3.89
N ALA A 93 -5.76 -9.13 -3.70
CA ALA A 93 -5.13 -9.25 -2.40
C ALA A 93 -4.82 -7.84 -1.84
N PRO A 94 -5.18 -7.54 -0.58
CA PRO A 94 -4.93 -6.22 0.05
C PRO A 94 -3.44 -5.86 0.14
N THR A 95 -2.56 -6.80 -0.19
CA THR A 95 -1.11 -6.64 -0.23
C THR A 95 -0.58 -6.15 -1.57
N ARG A 96 -1.32 -6.30 -2.69
CA ARG A 96 -0.78 -6.03 -4.05
C ARG A 96 -0.36 -4.59 -4.26
N SER A 97 -1.12 -3.64 -3.71
CA SER A 97 -0.82 -2.21 -3.80
C SER A 97 0.22 -1.73 -2.79
N ALA A 98 0.76 -2.62 -1.93
CA ALA A 98 1.68 -2.20 -0.88
C ALA A 98 2.99 -1.65 -1.45
N HIS A 99 3.54 -2.32 -2.47
CA HIS A 99 4.72 -1.85 -3.17
C HIS A 99 4.52 -0.44 -3.75
N GLU A 100 3.43 -0.22 -4.49
CA GLU A 100 3.12 1.08 -5.07
C GLU A 100 2.92 2.17 -4.02
N LEU A 101 2.21 1.88 -2.93
CA LEU A 101 1.94 2.88 -1.89
C LEU A 101 3.23 3.35 -1.20
N VAL A 102 4.14 2.43 -0.92
CA VAL A 102 5.38 2.75 -0.22
C VAL A 102 6.38 3.45 -1.15
N HIS A 103 6.49 3.03 -2.41
CA HIS A 103 7.38 3.63 -3.42
C HIS A 103 6.80 4.89 -4.10
N ARG A 104 5.60 5.37 -3.70
CA ARG A 104 5.07 6.64 -4.21
C ARG A 104 6.05 7.77 -3.95
N ARG A 105 6.32 8.57 -4.97
CA ARG A 105 7.25 9.70 -4.89
C ARG A 105 6.91 10.65 -3.74
N GLU A 106 5.62 10.93 -3.54
CA GLU A 106 5.14 11.79 -2.46
C GLU A 106 5.47 11.19 -1.09
N ASN A 107 5.33 9.87 -0.94
CA ASN A 107 5.67 9.17 0.29
C ASN A 107 7.18 9.23 0.56
N LEU A 108 8.01 8.97 -0.45
CA LEU A 108 9.47 9.07 -0.33
C LEU A 108 9.94 10.49 0.03
N ILE A 109 9.32 11.51 -0.56
CA ILE A 109 9.60 12.91 -0.21
C ILE A 109 9.19 13.20 1.24
N ASN A 110 8.04 12.69 1.68
CA ASN A 110 7.58 12.85 3.06
C ASN A 110 8.53 12.15 4.04
N LEU A 111 9.04 10.97 3.70
CA LEU A 111 10.05 10.27 4.49
C LEU A 111 11.30 11.12 4.65
N VAL A 112 11.88 11.60 3.55
CA VAL A 112 13.10 12.44 3.59
C VAL A 112 12.91 13.69 4.47
N LYS A 113 11.73 14.32 4.41
CA LYS A 113 11.39 15.50 5.21
C LYS A 113 11.18 15.17 6.68
N GLN A 114 10.39 14.14 6.99
CA GLN A 114 10.01 13.77 8.36
C GLN A 114 11.20 13.22 9.16
N THR A 115 12.09 12.46 8.52
CA THR A 115 13.28 11.92 9.17
C THR A 115 14.47 12.88 9.15
N ASN A 116 14.29 14.10 8.63
CA ASN A 116 15.33 15.13 8.50
C ASN A 116 16.62 14.61 7.84
N LEU A 117 16.50 13.74 6.83
CA LEU A 117 17.67 13.28 6.05
C LEU A 117 18.37 14.45 5.33
N PHE A 118 17.64 15.55 5.10
CA PHE A 118 18.16 16.76 4.50
C PHE A 118 18.84 17.68 5.55
N VAL A 119 20.05 17.34 5.96
CA VAL A 119 20.88 18.22 6.82
C VAL A 119 21.70 19.17 5.93
N GLY A 120 21.05 20.11 5.25
CA GLY A 120 21.67 21.23 4.52
C GLY A 120 22.78 20.90 3.48
N PRO A 121 23.25 21.89 2.71
CA PRO A 121 24.39 21.72 1.81
C PRO A 121 25.69 21.70 2.64
N GLY A 122 26.00 20.57 3.28
CA GLY A 122 27.21 20.44 4.10
C GLY A 122 27.47 19.05 4.67
N THR A 123 26.44 18.21 4.80
CA THR A 123 26.58 16.83 5.30
C THR A 123 25.89 15.83 4.40
N ALA A 124 25.98 16.02 3.09
CA ALA A 124 25.84 14.91 2.16
C ALA A 124 26.85 13.85 2.60
N THR A 125 26.33 12.71 3.04
CA THR A 125 26.97 11.40 3.23
C THR A 125 28.37 11.41 2.66
N SER A 126 29.39 11.40 3.54
CA SER A 126 30.79 11.62 3.14
C SER A 126 31.11 10.78 1.90
N LYS A 127 31.20 11.42 0.73
CA LYS A 127 31.61 10.76 -0.50
C LYS A 127 32.88 9.99 -0.18
N SER A 128 32.80 8.66 -0.25
CA SER A 128 33.94 7.80 0.02
C SER A 128 35.10 8.29 -0.84
N TRP A 129 36.28 8.49 -0.23
CA TRP A 129 37.46 8.99 -0.94
C TRP A 129 37.82 8.12 -2.17
N LEU A 130 37.31 6.88 -2.24
CA LEU A 130 37.36 6.02 -3.42
C LEU A 130 36.64 6.59 -4.64
N GLU A 131 35.42 7.12 -4.50
CA GLU A 131 34.67 7.70 -5.63
C GLU A 131 35.39 8.91 -6.23
N ARG A 132 36.20 9.57 -5.41
CA ARG A 132 37.02 10.71 -5.77
C ARG A 132 38.27 10.33 -6.59
N ILE A 133 38.66 9.05 -6.60
CA ILE A 133 39.85 8.56 -7.32
C ILE A 133 39.46 7.68 -8.52
N THR A 134 38.32 7.01 -8.50
CA THR A 134 37.89 6.11 -9.58
C THR A 134 37.01 6.74 -10.66
N SER A 135 36.67 8.03 -10.54
CA SER A 135 35.85 8.72 -11.54
C SER A 135 36.76 9.41 -12.59
N PRO A 136 36.92 8.87 -13.81
CA PRO A 136 37.57 9.60 -14.89
C PRO A 136 36.76 10.87 -15.18
N SER A 137 37.46 11.99 -15.34
CA SER A 137 36.93 13.36 -15.45
C SER A 137 36.15 13.60 -16.75
N THR A 138 35.05 12.89 -16.96
CA THR A 138 34.16 13.07 -18.10
C THR A 138 32.72 12.74 -17.70
N SER A 139 32.11 13.65 -16.95
CA SER A 139 30.67 13.86 -17.02
C SER A 139 30.41 15.34 -16.81
N PRO A 140 30.04 16.09 -17.87
CA PRO A 140 29.64 17.48 -17.71
C PRO A 140 28.28 17.53 -17.02
N SER A 141 28.13 18.48 -16.10
CA SER A 141 26.85 18.99 -15.58
C SER A 141 26.01 18.03 -14.72
N ARG A 142 26.34 17.96 -13.42
CA ARG A 142 25.44 17.50 -12.35
C ARG A 142 25.17 18.63 -11.34
N GLU A 143 25.16 19.88 -11.83
CA GLU A 143 24.96 21.10 -11.03
C GLU A 143 23.47 21.46 -10.83
N ASP A 144 22.54 20.80 -11.52
CA ASP A 144 21.10 21.12 -11.46
C ASP A 144 20.21 19.97 -10.92
N GLU A 145 20.76 18.84 -10.48
CA GLU A 145 19.95 17.81 -9.81
C GLU A 145 19.60 18.25 -8.39
N ASP A 146 18.34 18.61 -8.18
CA ASP A 146 17.77 18.90 -6.86
C ASP A 146 18.21 17.80 -5.87
N PRO A 147 19.01 18.14 -4.82
CA PRO A 147 19.56 17.16 -3.88
C PRO A 147 18.48 16.31 -3.21
N LEU A 148 17.25 16.81 -3.13
CA LEU A 148 16.10 16.06 -2.68
C LEU A 148 15.78 14.88 -3.60
N ASN A 149 15.83 15.06 -4.93
CA ASN A 149 15.53 14.00 -5.89
C ASN A 149 16.60 12.89 -5.85
N ALA A 150 17.87 13.23 -5.61
CA ALA A 150 18.93 12.24 -5.45
C ALA A 150 18.68 11.36 -4.20
N LEU A 151 18.31 11.96 -3.07
CA LEU A 151 17.96 11.22 -1.84
C LEU A 151 16.71 10.36 -2.04
N VAL A 152 15.70 10.84 -2.76
CA VAL A 152 14.51 10.06 -3.09
C VAL A 152 14.86 8.82 -3.91
N LEU A 153 15.75 8.95 -4.90
CA LEU A 153 16.22 7.80 -5.70
C LEU A 153 17.08 6.83 -4.89
N GLU A 154 17.87 7.31 -3.94
CA GLU A 154 18.62 6.46 -3.01
C GLU A 154 17.69 5.68 -2.10
N LEU A 155 16.68 6.35 -1.52
CA LEU A 155 15.69 5.74 -0.66
C LEU A 155 14.83 4.72 -1.40
N ASP A 156 14.41 5.03 -2.62
CA ASP A 156 13.66 4.12 -3.50
C ASP A 156 14.40 2.81 -3.76
N ARG A 157 15.73 2.86 -3.90
CA ARG A 157 16.57 1.67 -4.09
C ARG A 157 16.86 0.92 -2.79
N ALA A 158 17.01 1.65 -1.69
CA ALA A 158 17.36 1.08 -0.38
C ALA A 158 16.17 0.40 0.29
N LEU A 159 14.96 0.90 0.03
CA LEU A 159 13.74 0.39 0.60
C LEU A 159 13.17 -0.72 -0.29
N VAL A 160 12.92 -1.88 0.30
CA VAL A 160 12.40 -3.06 -0.40
C VAL A 160 11.09 -3.47 0.24
N VAL A 161 10.08 -3.71 -0.59
CA VAL A 161 8.76 -4.17 -0.14
C VAL A 161 8.45 -5.50 -0.78
N THR A 162 8.26 -6.52 0.05
CA THR A 162 7.86 -7.85 -0.38
C THR A 162 6.50 -8.22 0.20
N THR A 163 5.74 -9.02 -0.54
CA THR A 163 4.42 -9.48 -0.09
C THR A 163 4.33 -10.99 -0.24
N ALA A 164 4.00 -11.67 0.86
CA ALA A 164 3.92 -13.13 0.90
C ALA A 164 2.78 -13.54 1.84
N GLU A 165 1.86 -14.38 1.35
CA GLU A 165 0.81 -15.01 2.19
C GLU A 165 -0.06 -14.03 3.02
N GLY A 166 -0.26 -12.80 2.55
CA GLY A 166 -1.01 -11.77 3.29
C GLY A 166 -0.17 -10.99 4.31
N VAL A 167 1.14 -11.24 4.38
CA VAL A 167 2.11 -10.44 5.12
C VAL A 167 2.82 -9.49 4.17
N ILE A 168 2.92 -8.23 4.57
CA ILE A 168 3.69 -7.17 3.92
C ILE A 168 4.96 -7.00 4.73
N THR A 169 6.11 -7.25 4.11
CA THR A 169 7.41 -7.01 4.71
C THR A 169 8.00 -5.77 4.07
N ILE A 170 8.28 -4.75 4.88
CA ILE A 170 9.01 -3.56 4.46
C ILE A 170 10.38 -3.67 5.12
N GLU A 171 11.43 -3.57 4.32
CA GLU A 171 12.81 -3.66 4.78
C GLU A 171 13.66 -2.53 4.18
N ILE A 172 14.69 -2.13 4.90
CA ILE A 172 15.65 -1.12 4.45
C ILE A 172 17.07 -1.49 4.89
N ASP A 173 18.02 -1.36 3.97
CA ASP A 173 19.45 -1.41 4.27
C ASP A 173 20.02 0.01 4.28
N TRP A 174 20.43 0.50 5.46
CA TRP A 174 20.91 1.88 5.61
C TRP A 174 22.21 1.98 6.41
N PRO A 175 23.10 2.98 6.16
CA PRO A 175 24.40 3.06 6.83
C PRO A 175 24.35 3.41 8.33
N ASP A 176 23.31 4.11 8.78
CA ASP A 176 23.14 4.51 10.18
C ASP A 176 21.96 3.74 10.81
N PRO A 177 22.15 3.01 11.94
CA PRO A 177 21.12 2.16 12.51
C PRO A 177 19.92 2.93 13.08
N GLN A 178 20.15 4.14 13.62
CA GLN A 178 19.06 4.96 14.15
C GLN A 178 18.20 5.54 13.02
N GLN A 179 18.84 6.09 11.99
CA GLN A 179 18.14 6.55 10.79
C GLN A 179 17.40 5.40 10.10
N ALA A 180 18.00 4.21 9.99
CA ALA A 180 17.34 3.03 9.40
C ALA A 180 16.02 2.72 10.11
N TYR A 181 16.07 2.68 11.45
CA TYR A 181 14.90 2.48 12.29
C TYR A 181 13.83 3.57 12.08
N HIS A 182 14.24 4.85 12.11
CA HIS A 182 13.30 5.96 11.91
C HIS A 182 12.68 5.96 10.51
N LEU A 183 13.47 5.72 9.47
CA LEU A 183 12.97 5.60 8.09
C LEU A 183 11.94 4.49 7.96
N LEU A 184 12.23 3.32 8.53
CA LEU A 184 11.30 2.20 8.44
C LEU A 184 10.04 2.42 9.27
N GLN A 185 10.17 2.97 10.47
CA GLN A 185 9.02 3.30 11.32
C GLN A 185 8.11 4.31 10.61
N THR A 186 8.66 5.40 10.06
CA THR A 186 7.90 6.40 9.34
C THR A 186 7.29 5.83 8.05
N ALA A 187 8.00 4.94 7.35
CA ALA A 187 7.46 4.27 6.16
C ALA A 187 6.28 3.38 6.51
N GLN A 188 6.35 2.67 7.64
CA GLN A 188 5.26 1.86 8.17
C GLN A 188 4.03 2.71 8.51
N GLU A 189 4.23 3.83 9.22
CA GLU A 189 3.15 4.75 9.61
C GLU A 189 2.49 5.37 8.37
N ASN A 190 3.28 5.92 7.45
CA ASN A 190 2.78 6.51 6.22
C ASN A 190 2.07 5.48 5.33
N PHE A 191 2.54 4.23 5.30
CA PHE A 191 1.87 3.15 4.60
C PHE A 191 0.48 2.88 5.18
N LEU A 192 0.38 2.74 6.50
CA LEU A 192 -0.91 2.49 7.16
C LEU A 192 -1.87 3.66 6.97
N GLU A 193 -1.39 4.90 7.06
CA GLU A 193 -2.20 6.10 6.82
C GLU A 193 -2.67 6.18 5.37
N ALA A 194 -1.76 6.05 4.40
CA ALA A 194 -2.11 6.08 2.98
C ALA A 194 -3.10 4.98 2.62
N ARG A 195 -2.94 3.80 3.23
CA ARG A 195 -3.87 2.68 3.04
C ARG A 195 -5.24 2.96 3.67
N HIS A 196 -5.28 3.52 4.87
CA HIS A 196 -6.52 3.92 5.53
C HIS A 196 -7.30 4.93 4.69
N LEU A 197 -6.62 5.97 4.20
CA LEU A 197 -7.19 6.98 3.32
C LEU A 197 -7.72 6.38 2.02
N GLN A 198 -6.93 5.51 1.36
CA GLN A 198 -7.37 4.86 0.12
C GLN A 198 -8.64 4.03 0.32
N GLU A 199 -8.75 3.29 1.43
CA GLU A 199 -9.93 2.46 1.68
C GLU A 199 -11.18 3.29 2.01
N ILE A 200 -11.02 4.40 2.74
CA ILE A 200 -12.13 5.30 3.09
C ILE A 200 -12.60 6.09 1.87
N THR A 201 -11.67 6.69 1.12
CA THR A 201 -12.01 7.56 -0.02
C THR A 201 -12.78 6.79 -1.10
N VAL A 202 -12.40 5.54 -1.39
CA VAL A 202 -13.12 4.71 -2.37
C VAL A 202 -14.58 4.48 -1.96
N ILE A 203 -14.85 4.25 -0.67
CA ILE A 203 -16.22 4.05 -0.18
C ILE A 203 -16.99 5.38 -0.21
N ASP A 204 -16.35 6.47 0.20
CA ASP A 204 -16.96 7.81 0.20
C ASP A 204 -17.33 8.27 -1.23
N ASP A 205 -16.46 8.00 -2.21
CA ASP A 205 -16.73 8.26 -3.62
C ASP A 205 -17.98 7.51 -4.10
N VAL A 206 -18.14 6.24 -3.73
CA VAL A 206 -19.33 5.47 -4.07
C VAL A 206 -20.57 6.01 -3.36
N ILE A 207 -20.48 6.40 -2.08
CA ILE A 207 -21.58 7.03 -1.36
C ILE A 207 -22.00 8.33 -2.08
N SER A 208 -21.05 9.14 -2.52
CA SER A 208 -21.33 10.38 -3.26
C SER A 208 -22.07 10.11 -4.57
N LEU A 209 -21.65 9.08 -5.32
CA LEU A 209 -22.29 8.65 -6.55
C LEU A 209 -23.72 8.12 -6.30
N LEU A 210 -23.91 7.29 -5.28
CA LEU A 210 -25.21 6.74 -4.91
C LEU A 210 -26.15 7.86 -4.44
N ARG A 211 -25.67 8.82 -3.65
CA ARG A 211 -26.45 10.01 -3.25
C ARG A 211 -26.86 10.85 -4.46
N GLY A 212 -25.95 11.05 -5.43
CA GLY A 212 -26.26 11.71 -6.69
C GLY A 212 -27.40 11.01 -7.45
N ARG A 213 -27.34 9.69 -7.57
CA ARG A 213 -28.41 8.88 -8.20
C ARG A 213 -29.72 8.88 -7.40
N ALA A 214 -29.64 8.88 -6.08
CA ALA A 214 -30.83 8.98 -5.22
C ALA A 214 -31.52 10.34 -5.41
N ALA A 215 -30.76 11.42 -5.54
CA ALA A 215 -31.29 12.76 -5.78
C ALA A 215 -32.00 12.86 -7.14
N THR A 216 -31.45 12.25 -8.20
CA THR A 216 -32.12 12.20 -9.51
C THR A 216 -33.42 11.39 -9.44
N LEU A 217 -33.42 10.23 -8.78
CA LEU A 217 -34.63 9.41 -8.61
C LEU A 217 -35.71 10.12 -7.76
N ALA A 218 -35.31 10.89 -6.75
CA ALA A 218 -36.24 11.70 -5.97
C ALA A 218 -36.91 12.79 -6.82
N ALA A 219 -36.15 13.45 -7.70
CA ALA A 219 -36.69 14.44 -8.62
C ALA A 219 -37.65 13.81 -9.65
N ASP A 220 -37.32 12.62 -10.16
CA ASP A 220 -38.19 11.90 -11.10
C ASP A 220 -39.48 11.41 -10.41
N LEU A 221 -39.40 10.91 -9.19
CA LEU A 221 -40.57 10.57 -8.39
C LEU A 221 -41.50 11.78 -8.20
N GLN A 222 -40.93 12.96 -7.90
CA GLN A 222 -41.71 14.18 -7.75
C GLN A 222 -42.42 14.59 -9.05
N LYS A 223 -41.74 14.49 -10.20
CA LYS A 223 -42.36 14.74 -11.52
C LYS A 223 -43.49 13.76 -11.81
N VAL A 224 -43.31 12.47 -11.54
CA VAL A 224 -44.35 11.45 -11.76
C VAL A 224 -45.57 11.71 -10.87
N ILE A 225 -45.36 12.11 -9.60
CA ILE A 225 -46.46 12.50 -8.71
C ILE A 225 -47.22 13.70 -9.28
N GLU A 226 -46.52 14.73 -9.77
CA GLU A 226 -47.13 15.93 -10.36
C GLU A 226 -47.92 15.61 -11.64
N GLU A 227 -47.36 14.79 -12.55
CA GLU A 227 -48.05 14.34 -13.77
C GLU A 227 -49.33 13.57 -13.48
N VAL A 228 -49.30 12.68 -12.49
CA VAL A 228 -50.49 11.91 -12.08
C VAL A 228 -51.55 12.82 -11.45
N GLN A 229 -51.15 13.79 -10.62
CA GLN A 229 -52.08 14.77 -10.06
C GLN A 229 -52.77 15.60 -11.16
N LEU A 230 -52.00 16.09 -12.14
CA LEU A 230 -52.54 16.85 -13.27
C LEU A 230 -53.45 15.98 -14.18
N GLY A 231 -53.14 14.69 -14.34
CA GLY A 231 -53.95 13.74 -15.11
C GLY A 231 -55.29 13.41 -14.45
N VAL A 232 -55.33 13.29 -13.12
CA VAL A 232 -56.57 13.08 -12.35
C VAL A 232 -57.51 14.28 -12.48
N VAL A 233 -56.97 15.50 -12.54
CA VAL A 233 -57.77 16.73 -12.76
C VAL A 233 -58.37 16.80 -14.17
N ARG A 234 -57.69 16.25 -15.19
CA ARG A 234 -58.17 16.25 -16.60
C ARG A 234 -59.09 15.08 -16.97
N GLY A 235 -59.01 13.94 -16.28
CA GLY A 235 -59.83 12.75 -16.55
C GLY A 235 -61.24 12.79 -15.94
N GLY A 236 -61.54 13.80 -15.12
CA GLY A 236 -62.86 14.01 -14.53
C GLY A 236 -63.77 14.83 -15.44
N ASP A 237 -64.17 14.30 -16.60
CA ASP A 237 -65.20 14.93 -17.44
C ASP A 237 -66.39 13.99 -17.66
N GLY A 238 -67.48 14.32 -16.97
CA GLY A 238 -68.71 13.55 -16.90
C GLY A 238 -69.84 14.35 -16.26
N SER A 239 -70.31 15.36 -16.99
CA SER A 239 -71.51 16.21 -16.81
C SER A 239 -71.44 17.48 -15.92
N PRO A 240 -71.89 18.64 -16.45
CA PRO A 240 -71.86 19.91 -15.74
C PRO A 240 -73.15 20.14 -14.96
N ARG A 241 -73.02 20.40 -13.66
CA ARG A 241 -74.04 21.15 -12.92
C ARG A 241 -73.36 22.14 -11.99
N SER A 242 -73.56 23.41 -12.33
CA SER A 242 -73.05 24.58 -11.62
C SER A 242 -73.49 24.58 -10.16
N ALA A 243 -72.53 24.59 -9.22
CA ALA A 243 -72.68 25.10 -7.86
C ALA A 243 -71.31 25.31 -7.18
N ALA A 244 -70.82 26.56 -7.22
CA ALA A 244 -69.91 27.23 -6.26
C ALA A 244 -68.51 26.63 -5.93
N PRO A 245 -67.48 27.50 -5.76
CA PRO A 245 -66.12 27.08 -5.40
C PRO A 245 -66.06 26.72 -3.90
N ARG A 246 -66.10 25.44 -3.56
CA ARG A 246 -65.90 24.97 -2.17
C ARG A 246 -64.97 23.76 -2.02
N ALA A 247 -64.43 23.22 -3.13
CA ALA A 247 -63.54 22.05 -3.09
C ALA A 247 -62.06 22.41 -2.83
N GLY A 248 -61.57 23.56 -3.31
CA GLY A 248 -60.16 23.97 -3.16
C GLY A 248 -59.73 24.21 -1.71
N THR A 249 -60.60 24.76 -0.86
CA THR A 249 -60.26 25.03 0.55
C THR A 249 -60.01 23.75 1.36
N SER A 250 -60.71 22.65 1.05
CA SER A 250 -60.49 21.37 1.74
C SER A 250 -59.23 20.65 1.31
N GLU A 251 -58.84 20.79 0.04
CA GLU A 251 -57.62 20.21 -0.51
C GLU A 251 -56.38 20.97 0.00
N ASP A 252 -56.46 22.31 0.03
CA ASP A 252 -55.44 23.16 0.66
C ASP A 252 -55.23 22.81 2.13
N LEU A 253 -56.31 22.61 2.90
CA LEU A 253 -56.22 22.22 4.31
C LEU A 253 -55.57 20.84 4.48
N ALA A 254 -55.89 19.87 3.60
CA ALA A 254 -55.24 18.56 3.60
C ALA A 254 -53.75 18.67 3.27
N GLN A 255 -53.38 19.52 2.30
CA GLN A 255 -51.99 19.78 1.94
C GLN A 255 -51.21 20.47 3.08
N LEU A 256 -51.81 21.46 3.75
CA LEU A 256 -51.23 22.10 4.95
C LEU A 256 -51.05 21.08 6.08
N ARG A 257 -52.02 20.20 6.32
CA ARG A 257 -51.90 19.13 7.33
C ARG A 257 -50.76 18.17 7.00
N ALA A 258 -50.65 17.73 5.74
CA ALA A 258 -49.55 16.87 5.30
C ALA A 258 -48.18 17.53 5.48
N LYS A 259 -48.06 18.85 5.22
CA LYS A 259 -46.85 19.63 5.48
C LYS A 259 -46.50 19.70 6.98
N ILE A 260 -47.50 19.89 7.84
CA ILE A 260 -47.32 19.86 9.30
C ILE A 260 -46.83 18.48 9.76
N ASP A 261 -47.50 17.41 9.34
CA ASP A 261 -47.13 16.04 9.72
C ASP A 261 -45.72 15.68 9.19
N ALA A 262 -45.34 16.15 8.00
CA ALA A 262 -43.99 15.97 7.46
C ALA A 262 -42.93 16.74 8.28
N LYS A 263 -43.21 17.97 8.71
CA LYS A 263 -42.32 18.75 9.57
C LYS A 263 -42.20 18.16 10.97
N GLU A 264 -43.30 17.65 11.54
CA GLU A 264 -43.30 16.92 12.82
C GLU A 264 -42.37 15.70 12.77
N ARG A 265 -42.47 14.87 11.72
CA ARG A 265 -41.57 13.72 11.52
C ARG A 265 -40.11 14.16 11.39
N ALA A 266 -39.83 15.19 10.59
CA ALA A 266 -38.47 15.70 10.44
C ALA A 266 -37.88 16.23 11.76
N ILE A 267 -38.70 16.86 12.63
CA ILE A 267 -38.27 17.28 13.96
C ILE A 267 -37.94 16.06 14.82
N LEU A 268 -38.80 15.04 14.82
CA LEU A 268 -38.58 13.80 15.56
C LEU A 268 -37.30 13.08 15.12
N ASP A 269 -37.05 12.98 13.81
CA ASP A 269 -35.85 12.34 13.26
C ASP A 269 -34.57 13.06 13.71
N VAL A 270 -34.56 14.40 13.66
CA VAL A 270 -33.41 15.22 14.12
C VAL A 270 -33.20 15.06 15.63
N GLU A 271 -34.28 15.03 16.42
CA GLU A 271 -34.21 14.81 17.85
C GLU A 271 -33.74 13.40 18.22
N GLU A 272 -34.19 12.38 17.49
CA GLU A 272 -33.83 10.99 17.73
C GLU A 272 -32.36 10.77 17.38
N PHE A 273 -31.89 11.31 16.26
CA PHE A 273 -30.47 11.31 15.92
C PHE A 273 -29.63 11.97 17.02
N ARG A 274 -30.05 13.14 17.51
CA ARG A 274 -29.37 13.83 18.62
C ARG A 274 -29.35 12.96 19.88
N ARG A 275 -30.48 12.33 20.24
CA ARG A 275 -30.58 11.44 21.41
C ARG A 275 -29.63 10.26 21.29
N ARG A 276 -29.58 9.60 20.13
CA ARG A 276 -28.64 8.49 19.86
C ARG A 276 -27.19 8.95 19.96
N ARG A 277 -26.87 10.12 19.39
CA ARG A 277 -25.51 10.67 19.45
C ARG A 277 -25.08 11.06 20.86
N LEU A 278 -25.98 11.62 21.67
CA LEU A 278 -25.72 11.91 23.08
C LEU A 278 -25.47 10.63 23.88
N ALA A 279 -26.26 9.58 23.66
CA ALA A 279 -26.07 8.29 24.32
C ALA A 279 -24.72 7.65 23.96
N ASP A 280 -24.31 7.71 22.68
CA ASP A 280 -23.01 7.23 22.20
C ASP A 280 -21.84 8.00 22.84
N LEU A 281 -21.91 9.33 22.88
CA LEU A 281 -20.88 10.16 23.53
C LEU A 281 -20.80 9.94 25.05
N GLN A 282 -21.94 9.72 25.71
CA GLN A 282 -21.97 9.37 27.14
C GLN A 282 -21.30 8.01 27.39
N ALA A 283 -21.59 7.00 26.57
CA ALA A 283 -20.96 5.69 26.67
C ALA A 283 -19.44 5.76 26.49
N GLN A 284 -18.96 6.53 25.50
CA GLN A 284 -17.52 6.75 25.28
C GLN A 284 -16.88 7.50 26.44
N LEU A 285 -17.57 8.47 27.03
CA LEU A 285 -17.08 9.20 28.18
C LEU A 285 -16.97 8.30 29.42
N ASP A 286 -17.95 7.42 29.64
CA ASP A 286 -17.91 6.45 30.75
C ASP A 286 -16.78 5.44 30.55
N GLU A 287 -16.56 4.94 29.33
CA GLU A 287 -15.43 4.08 28.99
C GLU A 287 -14.08 4.79 29.26
N LYS A 288 -13.92 6.04 28.82
CA LYS A 288 -12.69 6.80 29.01
C LYS A 288 -12.43 7.16 30.46
N ARG A 289 -13.47 7.47 31.25
CA ARG A 289 -13.36 7.71 32.69
C ARG A 289 -12.90 6.48 33.48
N GLY A 290 -13.15 5.27 32.97
CA GLY A 290 -12.64 4.04 33.57
C GLY A 290 -11.11 3.93 33.50
N VAL A 291 -10.46 4.62 32.55
CA VAL A 291 -9.02 4.52 32.29
C VAL A 291 -8.28 5.82 32.63
N TYR A 292 -8.90 6.98 32.39
CA TYR A 292 -8.28 8.28 32.49
C TYR A 292 -8.94 9.15 33.56
N SER A 293 -8.14 10.05 34.16
CA SER A 293 -8.65 11.07 35.08
C SER A 293 -9.51 12.11 34.35
N ASP A 294 -10.43 12.76 35.08
CA ASP A 294 -11.33 13.80 34.55
C ASP A 294 -10.63 15.00 33.87
N ALA A 295 -9.36 15.26 34.18
CA ALA A 295 -8.57 16.34 33.59
C ALA A 295 -7.89 15.97 32.26
N TYR A 296 -7.98 14.72 31.81
CA TYR A 296 -7.32 14.26 30.59
C TYR A 296 -7.95 14.91 29.35
N PRO A 297 -7.17 15.38 28.34
CA PRO A 297 -7.70 16.17 27.22
C PRO A 297 -8.88 15.54 26.48
N SER A 298 -8.89 14.22 26.28
CA SER A 298 -9.99 13.54 25.58
C SER A 298 -11.29 13.48 26.40
N VAL A 299 -11.20 13.47 27.74
CA VAL A 299 -12.39 13.52 28.61
C VAL A 299 -12.96 14.93 28.61
N VAL A 300 -12.10 15.94 28.63
CA VAL A 300 -12.50 17.34 28.52
C VAL A 300 -13.18 17.62 27.17
N SER A 301 -12.62 17.14 26.05
CA SER A 301 -13.24 17.30 24.73
C SER A 301 -14.60 16.61 24.64
N LEU A 302 -14.73 15.37 25.13
CA LEU A 302 -16.01 14.65 25.15
C LEU A 302 -17.06 15.39 25.99
N ARG A 303 -16.67 15.98 27.13
CA ARG A 303 -17.59 16.81 27.93
C ARG A 303 -18.04 18.06 27.17
N GLN A 304 -17.13 18.73 26.48
CA GLN A 304 -17.46 19.90 25.65
C GLN A 304 -18.39 19.52 24.49
N ASP A 305 -18.16 18.38 23.84
CA ASP A 305 -19.02 17.88 22.76
C ASP A 305 -20.43 17.54 23.26
N ILE A 306 -20.54 16.88 24.42
CA ILE A 306 -21.83 16.61 25.07
C ILE A 306 -22.54 17.91 25.41
N GLU A 307 -21.84 18.90 25.98
CA GLU A 307 -22.42 20.20 26.33
C GLU A 307 -22.92 20.94 25.09
N ALA A 308 -22.14 20.94 24.01
CA ALA A 308 -22.53 21.52 22.72
C ALA A 308 -23.77 20.83 22.12
N LEU A 309 -23.88 19.50 22.24
CA LEU A 309 -25.02 18.73 21.72
C LEU A 309 -26.24 18.74 22.65
N THR A 310 -26.09 19.13 23.91
CA THR A 310 -27.18 19.24 24.88
C THR A 310 -28.08 20.43 24.59
N GLY A 311 -27.56 21.48 23.96
CA GLY A 311 -28.34 22.61 23.44
C GLY A 311 -29.28 22.23 22.29
N GLU A 312 -30.33 23.03 22.08
CA GLU A 312 -31.24 22.84 20.95
C GLU A 312 -30.49 23.05 19.62
N SER A 313 -30.58 22.08 18.72
CA SER A 313 -30.01 22.21 17.38
C SER A 313 -30.63 23.42 16.67
N PRO A 314 -29.82 24.31 16.06
CA PRO A 314 -30.35 25.44 15.30
C PRO A 314 -31.26 24.99 14.14
N GLN A 315 -31.08 23.77 13.64
CA GLN A 315 -31.93 23.17 12.63
C GLN A 315 -33.30 22.74 13.20
N ALA A 316 -33.31 22.12 14.40
CA ALA A 316 -34.56 21.77 15.09
C ALA A 316 -35.37 23.03 15.46
N ALA A 317 -34.70 24.08 15.91
CA ALA A 317 -35.33 25.36 16.22
C ALA A 317 -36.01 26.00 15.00
N ARG A 318 -35.32 26.01 13.84
CA ARG A 318 -35.89 26.48 12.56
C ARG A 318 -37.10 25.64 12.13
N LEU A 319 -37.01 24.32 12.22
CA LEU A 319 -38.11 23.42 11.86
C LEU A 319 -39.35 23.62 12.75
N ARG A 320 -39.15 23.83 14.06
CA ARG A 320 -40.24 24.16 15.00
C ARG A 320 -40.86 25.52 14.70
N GLU A 321 -40.06 26.50 14.29
CA GLU A 321 -40.59 27.80 13.88
C GLU A 321 -41.47 27.68 12.63
N ASP A 322 -41.01 26.95 11.61
CA ASP A 322 -41.79 26.65 10.40
C ASP A 322 -43.08 25.90 10.73
N GLU A 323 -43.01 24.87 11.57
CA GLU A 323 -44.17 24.09 12.02
C GLU A 323 -45.19 24.99 12.73
N ARG A 324 -44.74 25.90 13.61
CA ARG A 324 -45.62 26.88 14.27
C ARG A 324 -46.30 27.81 13.28
N LYS A 325 -45.56 28.30 12.27
CA LYS A 325 -46.13 29.15 11.20
C LYS A 325 -47.21 28.39 10.41
N LEU A 326 -46.91 27.17 9.99
CA LEU A 326 -47.86 26.32 9.25
C LEU A 326 -49.09 25.96 10.08
N ARG A 327 -48.95 25.69 11.38
CA ARG A 327 -50.07 25.45 12.29
C ARG A 327 -50.96 26.69 12.46
N ALA A 328 -50.36 27.88 12.56
CA ALA A 328 -51.11 29.13 12.62
C ALA A 328 -51.90 29.38 11.33
N GLU A 329 -51.29 29.15 10.17
CA GLU A 329 -51.97 29.22 8.86
C GLU A 329 -53.11 28.20 8.74
N TYR A 330 -52.88 26.96 9.19
CA TYR A 330 -53.90 25.91 9.21
C TYR A 330 -55.09 26.31 10.10
N ALA A 331 -54.82 26.84 11.29
CA ALA A 331 -55.86 27.29 12.23
C ALA A 331 -56.66 28.49 11.67
N ALA A 332 -56.00 29.46 11.03
CA ALA A 332 -56.66 30.61 10.42
C ALA A 332 -57.62 30.17 9.30
N ARG A 333 -57.18 29.26 8.41
CA ARG A 333 -58.02 28.73 7.32
C ARG A 333 -59.16 27.85 7.82
N LEU A 334 -58.95 27.11 8.91
CA LEU A 334 -60.01 26.32 9.54
C LEU A 334 -61.09 27.23 10.15
N GLY A 335 -60.71 28.38 10.71
CA GLY A 335 -61.62 29.39 11.24
C GLY A 335 -62.49 30.06 10.16
N GLU A 336 -61.89 30.44 9.03
CA GLU A 336 -62.63 30.98 7.87
C GLU A 336 -63.63 29.96 7.28
N ALA A 337 -63.25 28.68 7.22
CA ALA A 337 -64.14 27.61 6.78
C ALA A 337 -65.29 27.33 7.78
N GLY A 338 -65.08 27.62 9.07
CA GLY A 338 -66.06 27.46 10.14
C GLY A 338 -67.10 28.58 10.20
N GLN A 339 -66.73 29.83 9.86
CA GLN A 339 -67.66 30.98 9.89
C GLN A 339 -68.71 30.97 8.77
N LEU A 340 -68.51 30.15 7.73
CA LEU A 340 -69.47 29.98 6.62
C LEU A 340 -70.51 28.86 6.84
N ARG A 341 -70.55 28.21 8.03
CA ARG A 341 -71.36 26.99 8.23
C ARG A 341 -72.13 26.96 9.56
N ALA A 342 -73.35 27.51 9.56
CA ALA A 342 -74.40 27.10 10.50
C ALA A 342 -74.94 25.70 10.10
N PRO A 343 -75.22 24.77 11.03
CA PRO A 343 -75.69 23.43 10.66
C PRO A 343 -77.23 23.30 10.68
N ALA A 344 -77.76 22.73 9.59
CA ALA A 344 -78.94 21.86 9.60
C ALA A 344 -78.47 20.41 9.37
N PRO A 345 -79.17 19.36 9.86
CA PRO A 345 -78.56 18.05 10.10
C PRO A 345 -78.67 17.05 8.94
N LEU A 346 -77.69 16.12 8.96
CA LEU A 346 -77.63 14.74 8.42
C LEU A 346 -77.42 14.51 6.90
N ALA A 347 -76.20 14.08 6.55
CA ALA A 347 -75.92 12.82 5.84
C ALA A 347 -74.40 12.54 5.81
N PRO A 348 -73.94 11.28 6.02
CA PRO A 348 -72.53 10.93 5.90
C PRO A 348 -72.17 10.64 4.43
N ALA A 349 -71.15 11.32 3.90
CA ALA A 349 -70.55 11.00 2.61
C ALA A 349 -69.07 10.57 2.81
N PRO A 350 -68.60 9.52 2.12
CA PRO A 350 -67.28 8.94 2.35
C PRO A 350 -66.20 9.78 1.65
N ARG A 351 -65.18 10.23 2.40
CA ARG A 351 -64.00 10.95 1.87
C ARG A 351 -62.77 10.04 1.90
N ARG A 352 -62.70 9.05 1.01
CA ARG A 352 -61.59 8.07 0.94
C ARG A 352 -60.94 7.92 -0.45
N GLY A 353 -61.27 8.77 -1.43
CA GLY A 353 -60.95 8.48 -2.85
C GLY A 353 -59.61 9.00 -3.39
N THR A 354 -59.10 10.14 -2.93
CA THR A 354 -58.03 10.85 -3.64
C THR A 354 -56.62 10.35 -3.30
N ASP A 355 -56.30 10.15 -2.02
CA ASP A 355 -55.01 9.58 -1.61
C ASP A 355 -54.89 8.10 -2.02
N ALA A 356 -56.00 7.36 -2.01
CA ALA A 356 -56.05 5.97 -2.47
C ALA A 356 -55.75 5.85 -3.98
N SER A 357 -56.22 6.80 -4.79
CA SER A 357 -56.00 6.84 -6.25
C SER A 357 -54.53 7.11 -6.61
N LEU A 358 -53.86 8.00 -5.88
CA LEU A 358 -52.43 8.27 -6.05
C LEU A 358 -51.54 7.09 -5.66
N GLU A 359 -51.89 6.39 -4.56
CA GLU A 359 -51.17 5.19 -4.13
C GLU A 359 -51.43 3.95 -5.00
N GLN A 360 -52.54 3.94 -5.74
CA GLN A 360 -52.89 2.88 -6.70
C GLN A 360 -52.29 3.08 -8.09
N ASN A 361 -51.65 4.22 -8.36
CA ASN A 361 -50.97 4.42 -9.63
C ASN A 361 -49.65 3.63 -9.66
N GLU A 362 -49.58 2.63 -10.56
CA GLU A 362 -48.43 1.73 -10.68
C GLU A 362 -47.11 2.48 -10.90
N ARG A 363 -47.12 3.59 -11.65
CA ARG A 363 -45.91 4.39 -11.94
C ARG A 363 -45.33 5.06 -10.70
N VAL A 364 -46.19 5.61 -9.83
CA VAL A 364 -45.76 6.23 -8.56
C VAL A 364 -45.19 5.16 -7.64
N ARG A 365 -45.82 3.98 -7.59
CA ARG A 365 -45.34 2.86 -6.77
C ARG A 365 -43.97 2.37 -7.27
N GLU A 366 -43.78 2.19 -8.57
CA GLU A 366 -42.49 1.79 -9.15
C GLU A 366 -41.39 2.81 -8.86
N ALA A 367 -41.63 4.10 -9.13
CA ALA A 367 -40.67 5.16 -8.86
C ALA A 367 -40.29 5.25 -7.37
N ARG A 368 -41.27 5.07 -6.47
CA ARG A 368 -41.04 5.03 -5.02
C ARG A 368 -40.18 3.81 -4.63
N LEU A 369 -40.44 2.64 -5.21
CA LEU A 369 -39.65 1.43 -4.95
C LEU A 369 -38.20 1.61 -5.42
N GLN A 370 -37.97 2.17 -6.61
CA GLN A 370 -36.61 2.44 -7.11
C GLN A 370 -35.86 3.42 -6.21
N TYR A 371 -36.52 4.49 -5.76
CA TYR A 371 -35.94 5.45 -4.82
C TYR A 371 -35.61 4.80 -3.47
N GLN A 372 -36.54 4.01 -2.90
CA GLN A 372 -36.32 3.29 -1.64
C GLN A 372 -35.17 2.28 -1.75
N GLN A 373 -35.08 1.53 -2.85
CA GLN A 373 -33.97 0.62 -3.12
C GLN A 373 -32.63 1.36 -3.18
N MET A 374 -32.59 2.57 -3.74
CA MET A 374 -31.38 3.39 -3.79
C MET A 374 -30.99 3.91 -2.40
N LEU A 375 -31.96 4.37 -1.60
CA LEU A 375 -31.71 4.79 -0.21
C LEU A 375 -31.14 3.64 0.63
N GLU A 376 -31.66 2.43 0.47
CA GLU A 376 -31.15 1.25 1.17
C GLU A 376 -29.68 0.99 0.80
N ARG A 377 -29.32 1.10 -0.48
CA ARG A 377 -27.92 0.99 -0.92
C ARG A 377 -27.02 2.07 -0.33
N VAL A 378 -27.52 3.30 -0.19
CA VAL A 378 -26.79 4.39 0.47
C VAL A 378 -26.56 4.07 1.95
N ASN A 379 -27.57 3.56 2.66
CA ASN A 379 -27.46 3.20 4.07
C ASN A 379 -26.49 2.03 4.28
N VAL A 380 -26.55 1.01 3.43
CA VAL A 380 -25.60 -0.11 3.44
C VAL A 380 -24.17 0.39 3.21
N ALA A 381 -23.95 1.27 2.23
CA ALA A 381 -22.63 1.84 1.96
C ALA A 381 -22.11 2.70 3.13
N GLN A 382 -22.98 3.42 3.84
CA GLN A 382 -22.60 4.16 5.05
C GLN A 382 -22.21 3.22 6.19
N LEU A 383 -22.97 2.14 6.40
CA LEU A 383 -22.63 1.12 7.38
C LEU A 383 -21.28 0.45 7.03
N GLU A 384 -21.02 0.22 5.75
CA GLU A 384 -19.73 -0.30 5.26
C GLU A 384 -18.60 0.70 5.53
N LEU A 385 -18.80 2.00 5.32
CA LEU A 385 -17.83 3.05 5.65
C LEU A 385 -17.49 3.05 7.14
N ASP A 386 -18.50 3.01 8.01
CA ASP A 386 -18.31 3.01 9.46
C ASP A 386 -17.63 1.72 9.92
N THR A 387 -18.00 0.59 9.33
CA THR A 387 -17.36 -0.71 9.57
C THR A 387 -15.91 -0.71 9.09
N ALA A 388 -15.62 -0.10 7.93
CA ALA A 388 -14.26 0.01 7.40
C ALA A 388 -13.38 0.90 8.31
N ARG A 389 -13.92 2.02 8.80
CA ARG A 389 -13.26 2.91 9.76
C ARG A 389 -12.93 2.20 11.07
N ALA A 390 -13.90 1.48 11.65
CA ALA A 390 -13.72 0.76 12.90
C ALA A 390 -12.85 -0.50 12.75
N GLY A 391 -12.99 -1.21 11.62
CA GLY A 391 -12.32 -2.47 11.34
C GLY A 391 -10.86 -2.35 10.90
N PHE A 392 -10.42 -1.18 10.45
CA PHE A 392 -9.07 -0.99 9.90
C PHE A 392 -7.96 -1.47 10.86
N LYS A 393 -8.09 -1.16 12.15
CA LYS A 393 -7.13 -1.54 13.19
C LYS A 393 -6.95 -3.06 13.30
N TYR A 394 -7.99 -3.85 13.03
CA TYR A 394 -7.93 -5.30 13.10
C TYR A 394 -7.45 -5.93 11.79
N ARG A 395 -7.60 -5.22 10.66
CA ARG A 395 -7.18 -5.69 9.34
C ARG A 395 -5.67 -5.61 9.13
N TYR A 396 -5.02 -4.61 9.72
CA TYR A 396 -3.58 -4.42 9.64
C TYR A 396 -2.98 -4.52 11.02
N THR A 397 -2.41 -5.68 11.34
CA THR A 397 -1.72 -5.91 12.60
C THR A 397 -0.22 -5.96 12.35
N ILE A 398 0.54 -5.17 13.10
CA ILE A 398 2.00 -5.23 13.08
C ILE A 398 2.41 -6.50 13.81
N VAL A 399 2.95 -7.48 13.07
CA VAL A 399 3.41 -8.76 13.61
C VAL A 399 4.79 -8.56 14.22
N TRP A 400 5.72 -7.98 13.44
CA TRP A 400 7.06 -7.64 13.89
C TRP A 400 7.27 -6.13 13.71
N PRO A 401 7.36 -5.36 14.79
CA PRO A 401 7.67 -3.93 14.70
C PRO A 401 9.12 -3.72 14.27
N ALA A 402 9.42 -2.56 13.71
CA ALA A 402 10.80 -2.15 13.47
C ALA A 402 11.57 -2.09 14.80
N GLU A 403 12.83 -2.54 14.80
CA GLU A 403 13.74 -2.47 15.95
C GLU A 403 15.09 -1.88 15.53
N VAL A 404 15.78 -1.22 16.45
CA VAL A 404 17.10 -0.66 16.15
C VAL A 404 18.11 -1.80 15.97
N PRO A 405 18.74 -1.94 14.80
CA PRO A 405 19.60 -3.08 14.50
C PRO A 405 20.91 -2.95 15.29
N THR A 406 21.28 -4.04 15.98
CA THR A 406 22.52 -4.10 16.78
C THR A 406 23.71 -4.65 16.00
N LYS A 407 23.48 -5.28 14.83
CA LYS A 407 24.49 -5.94 14.00
C LYS A 407 24.43 -5.41 12.58
N THR A 408 25.60 -5.31 11.95
CA THR A 408 25.72 -4.94 10.53
C THR A 408 25.32 -6.11 9.65
N SER A 409 24.48 -5.85 8.63
CA SER A 409 24.06 -6.84 7.64
C SER A 409 25.17 -7.12 6.64
N SER A 410 25.93 -6.08 6.28
CA SER A 410 27.12 -6.15 5.44
C SER A 410 28.14 -5.06 5.81
N PRO A 411 29.44 -5.28 5.53
CA PRO A 411 30.07 -6.54 5.12
C PRO A 411 30.15 -7.56 6.27
N ARG A 412 29.89 -8.85 5.99
CA ARG A 412 30.03 -9.91 7.00
C ARG A 412 31.50 -10.32 7.13
N PRO A 413 32.14 -10.17 8.30
CA PRO A 413 33.59 -10.37 8.44
C PRO A 413 34.00 -11.78 8.01
N LEU A 414 33.21 -12.80 8.37
CA LEU A 414 33.51 -14.18 8.00
C LEU A 414 33.55 -14.40 6.48
N LYS A 415 32.65 -13.74 5.72
CA LYS A 415 32.60 -13.89 4.26
C LYS A 415 33.74 -13.11 3.60
N THR A 416 34.02 -11.89 4.05
CA THR A 416 35.07 -11.06 3.45
C THR A 416 36.46 -11.62 3.70
N PHE A 417 36.79 -11.96 4.95
CA PHE A 417 38.11 -12.51 5.28
C PHE A 417 38.28 -13.96 4.80
N GLY A 418 37.23 -14.78 4.87
CA GLY A 418 37.28 -16.17 4.38
C GLY A 418 37.55 -16.24 2.88
N LEU A 419 36.83 -15.46 2.08
CA LEU A 419 37.06 -15.39 0.63
C LEU A 419 38.42 -14.73 0.32
N GLY A 420 38.74 -13.63 0.99
CA GLY A 420 40.02 -12.93 0.83
C GLY A 420 41.23 -13.83 1.10
N MET A 421 41.16 -14.66 2.14
CA MET A 421 42.22 -15.62 2.50
C MET A 421 42.37 -16.73 1.44
N ILE A 422 41.27 -17.29 0.94
CA ILE A 422 41.33 -18.35 -0.09
C ILE A 422 41.93 -17.79 -1.37
N VAL A 423 41.46 -16.61 -1.80
CA VAL A 423 41.97 -15.95 -3.01
C VAL A 423 43.45 -15.58 -2.86
N SER A 424 43.85 -15.03 -1.71
CA SER A 424 45.26 -14.69 -1.47
C SER A 424 46.15 -15.93 -1.41
N LEU A 425 45.67 -17.05 -0.88
CA LEU A 425 46.39 -18.33 -0.87
C LEU A 425 46.59 -18.85 -2.29
N LEU A 426 45.54 -18.88 -3.11
CA LEU A 426 45.63 -19.31 -4.51
C LEU A 426 46.59 -18.42 -5.31
N LEU A 427 46.51 -17.10 -5.13
CA LEU A 427 47.44 -16.16 -5.77
C LEU A 427 48.88 -16.38 -5.33
N ALA A 428 49.11 -16.69 -4.04
CA ALA A 428 50.44 -16.99 -3.54
C ALA A 428 51.02 -18.28 -4.14
N LEU A 429 50.20 -19.34 -4.29
CA LEU A 429 50.59 -20.58 -4.96
C LEU A 429 50.95 -20.32 -6.43
N VAL A 430 50.10 -19.59 -7.16
CA VAL A 430 50.36 -19.24 -8.56
C VAL A 430 51.63 -18.39 -8.70
N ALA A 431 51.82 -17.40 -7.82
CA ALA A 431 52.99 -16.54 -7.84
C ALA A 431 54.30 -17.29 -7.51
N ALA A 432 54.23 -18.37 -6.71
CA ALA A 432 55.37 -19.25 -6.46
C ALA A 432 55.72 -20.11 -7.69
N VAL A 433 54.71 -20.63 -8.39
CA VAL A 433 54.89 -21.56 -9.53
C VAL A 433 55.21 -20.83 -10.84
N ALA A 434 54.60 -19.67 -11.10
CA ALA A 434 54.72 -18.97 -12.38
C ALA A 434 56.17 -18.62 -12.79
N PRO A 435 57.06 -18.18 -11.87
CA PRO A 435 58.46 -17.96 -12.23
C PRO A 435 59.22 -19.24 -12.59
N ASP A 436 58.89 -20.38 -11.98
CA ASP A 436 59.52 -21.67 -12.29
C ASP A 436 59.14 -22.09 -13.72
N LEU A 437 57.85 -21.98 -14.07
CA LEU A 437 57.35 -22.23 -15.44
C LEU A 437 57.97 -21.28 -16.47
N ARG A 438 58.10 -19.98 -16.14
CA ARG A 438 58.66 -18.98 -17.06
C ARG A 438 60.16 -19.11 -17.25
N SER A 439 60.88 -19.58 -16.22
CA SER A 439 62.34 -19.74 -16.28
C SER A 439 62.81 -20.92 -17.12
N GLY A 440 61.88 -21.80 -17.56
CA GLY A 440 62.21 -23.00 -18.33
C GLY A 440 63.10 -23.99 -17.59
N ARG A 441 63.27 -23.84 -16.26
CA ARG A 441 63.99 -24.80 -15.45
C ARG A 441 63.17 -26.06 -15.31
N VAL A 442 63.73 -27.17 -15.79
CA VAL A 442 63.17 -28.51 -15.63
C VAL A 442 63.45 -28.95 -14.20
N VAL A 443 62.40 -29.02 -13.38
CA VAL A 443 62.50 -29.34 -11.94
C VAL A 443 62.00 -30.75 -11.65
N GLU A 444 61.02 -31.22 -12.42
CA GLU A 444 60.37 -32.51 -12.21
C GLU A 444 60.60 -33.46 -13.40
N ARG A 445 60.62 -34.76 -13.12
CA ARG A 445 60.88 -35.83 -14.10
C ARG A 445 59.97 -35.74 -15.34
N TRP A 446 58.67 -35.54 -15.14
CA TRP A 446 57.69 -35.48 -16.24
C TRP A 446 57.93 -34.28 -17.18
N GLN A 447 58.57 -33.21 -16.70
CA GLN A 447 58.92 -32.07 -17.53
C GLN A 447 60.07 -32.43 -18.49
N VAL A 448 61.06 -33.21 -18.04
CA VAL A 448 62.14 -33.72 -18.92
C VAL A 448 61.52 -34.59 -20.03
N GLU A 449 60.70 -35.57 -19.63
CA GLU A 449 60.09 -36.54 -20.55
C GLU A 449 59.21 -35.85 -21.59
N ARG A 450 58.47 -34.80 -21.22
CA ARG A 450 57.60 -34.07 -22.15
C ARG A 450 58.30 -33.06 -23.04
N THR A 451 59.30 -32.33 -22.53
CA THR A 451 59.95 -31.25 -23.31
C THR A 451 61.08 -31.77 -24.19
N LEU A 452 61.70 -32.89 -23.82
CA LEU A 452 62.84 -33.47 -24.53
C LEU A 452 62.54 -34.82 -25.19
N ASP A 453 61.36 -35.42 -24.95
CA ASP A 453 60.95 -36.74 -25.48
C ASP A 453 61.99 -37.86 -25.20
N LEU A 454 62.74 -37.73 -24.11
CA LEU A 454 63.80 -38.64 -23.71
C LEU A 454 63.44 -39.29 -22.37
N PRO A 455 63.58 -40.63 -22.23
CA PRO A 455 63.34 -41.31 -20.97
C PRO A 455 64.39 -40.89 -19.93
N VAL A 456 63.95 -40.53 -18.72
CA VAL A 456 64.86 -40.13 -17.64
C VAL A 456 65.61 -41.36 -17.12
N LEU A 457 66.91 -41.44 -17.42
CA LEU A 457 67.75 -42.60 -17.12
C LEU A 457 68.25 -42.65 -15.66
N ALA A 458 68.39 -41.51 -14.98
CA ALA A 458 68.78 -41.44 -13.58
C ALA A 458 68.36 -40.10 -12.94
N GLU A 459 67.91 -40.13 -11.69
CA GLU A 459 67.66 -38.95 -10.86
C GLU A 459 68.78 -38.83 -9.83
N VAL A 460 69.58 -37.77 -9.92
CA VAL A 460 70.60 -37.46 -8.92
C VAL A 460 69.92 -36.60 -7.87
N ASN A 461 69.61 -37.17 -6.71
CA ASN A 461 68.99 -36.46 -5.59
C ASN A 461 70.09 -35.74 -4.78
N PRO A 462 70.24 -34.41 -4.89
CA PRO A 462 71.19 -33.68 -4.07
C PRO A 462 70.53 -33.49 -2.70
N LYS A 463 71.02 -34.21 -1.69
CA LYS A 463 70.62 -34.02 -0.29
C LYS A 463 70.83 -32.58 0.17
#